data_AF-A0AAD8J550-F1
#
_entry.id   AF-A0AAD8J550-F1
#
_cell.length_a   1.000
_cell.length_b   1.000
_cell.length_c   1.000
_cell.angle_alpha   90.00
_cell.angle_beta   90.00
_cell.angle_gamma   90.00
#
_symmetry.space_group_name_H-M   'P 1'
#
loop_
_entity.id
_entity.type
_entity.pdbx_description
1 polymer ?
#
loop_
_entity_poly.entity_id
_entity_poly.type
_entity_poly.pdbx_seq_one_letter_code
_entity_poly.pdbx_strand_id
1 'polypeptide(L)'
;MLDAYCSFLILLPMLISQYLITVYCSSVVQICVLLYSGFAAAKGFFKLVSMFGSQHENWEESNMADRSPMTDTSTDVDPDDQNRRFDRDQSGAVVLFSDSNDGSKEKSLDQKTLRRLAQNREAARKSRLRKKAYVQQLESSRLKLTQLEQEVQQARPQGGSTLTSGDQSHATGALAFDVEYARWMEEQNRQINELRAAVSSHASDTELQTVVGNVTAHFDEVFKLKGTAAKADVFHILSGMWKTPAERCFMWIGGFRSSELLKLLMNQLEPLTEQQMAGIYNLQQTSQQAEDALSQGMEALQQSLSETLASGSSSTPGSSGNVANYMGQMAMAMGKLGTLESFLRQADNLRQQTLQQLHRVLTTRQSARALLAINDYFSRLRALSSLWLARPRE
;
A
#
# COMPACT_ATOMS: atom_id res chain seq x y z
N MET A 1 -5.12 -0.52 38.47
CA MET A 1 -4.97 0.69 37.63
C MET A 1 -3.73 0.63 36.74
N LEU A 2 -2.61 0.03 37.17
CA LEU A 2 -1.44 -0.20 36.31
C LEU A 2 -1.65 -1.28 35.21
N ASP A 3 -2.43 -2.33 35.49
CA ASP A 3 -2.65 -3.41 34.50
C ASP A 3 -3.46 -2.97 33.27
N ALA A 4 -4.33 -1.97 33.41
CA ALA A 4 -5.08 -1.41 32.29
C ALA A 4 -4.20 -0.55 31.36
N TYR A 5 -3.17 0.10 31.89
CA TYR A 5 -2.24 0.93 31.11
C TYR A 5 -1.23 0.08 30.31
N CYS A 6 -0.78 -1.05 30.85
CA CYS A 6 0.10 -1.98 30.12
C CYS A 6 -0.60 -2.65 28.93
N SER A 7 -1.87 -3.06 29.09
CA SER A 7 -2.66 -3.60 27.97
C SER A 7 -2.93 -2.55 26.88
N PHE A 8 -3.11 -1.29 27.26
CA PHE A 8 -3.31 -0.20 26.31
C PHE A 8 -2.05 0.13 25.50
N LEU A 9 -0.86 0.04 26.12
CA LEU A 9 0.43 0.29 25.46
C LEU A 9 0.87 -0.84 24.51
N ILE A 10 0.41 -2.07 24.74
CA ILE A 10 0.67 -3.23 23.85
C ILE A 10 -0.30 -3.26 22.66
N LEU A 11 -1.53 -2.79 22.84
CA LEU A 11 -2.54 -2.72 21.78
C LEU A 11 -2.42 -1.45 20.92
N LEU A 12 -1.77 -0.38 21.42
CA LEU A 12 -1.60 0.87 20.68
C LEU A 12 -0.90 0.70 19.32
N PRO A 13 0.22 -0.04 19.19
CA PRO A 13 0.90 -0.22 17.91
C PRO A 13 0.09 -1.07 16.93
N MET A 14 -0.66 -2.08 17.43
CA MET A 14 -1.55 -2.88 16.60
C MET A 14 -2.78 -2.11 16.14
N LEU A 15 -3.37 -1.27 17.01
CA LEU A 15 -4.45 -0.37 16.65
C LEU A 15 -3.98 0.74 15.71
N ILE A 16 -2.77 1.29 15.90
CA ILE A 16 -2.17 2.27 14.99
C ILE A 16 -1.85 1.63 13.63
N SER A 17 -1.36 0.39 13.59
CA SER A 17 -1.12 -0.36 12.34
C SER A 17 -2.43 -0.71 11.63
N GLN A 18 -3.45 -1.18 12.34
CA GLN A 18 -4.77 -1.48 11.78
C GLN A 18 -5.47 -0.20 11.31
N TYR A 19 -5.34 0.90 12.04
CA TYR A 19 -5.88 2.21 11.67
C TYR A 19 -5.11 2.82 10.50
N LEU A 20 -3.79 2.69 10.44
CA LEU A 20 -2.99 3.09 9.28
C LEU A 20 -3.32 2.24 8.06
N ILE A 21 -3.51 0.92 8.19
CA ILE A 21 -3.91 0.05 7.07
C ILE A 21 -5.34 0.35 6.62
N THR A 22 -6.27 0.59 7.55
CA THR A 22 -7.67 0.92 7.22
C THR A 22 -7.79 2.33 6.65
N VAL A 23 -7.02 3.29 7.15
CA VAL A 23 -6.92 4.65 6.59
C VAL A 23 -6.15 4.61 5.27
N TYR A 24 -5.09 3.82 5.08
CA TYR A 24 -4.44 3.67 3.77
C TYR A 24 -5.36 2.97 2.76
N CYS A 25 -6.07 1.90 3.15
CA CYS A 25 -7.02 1.23 2.26
C CYS A 25 -8.21 2.12 1.95
N SER A 26 -8.83 2.79 2.93
CA SER A 26 -9.93 3.72 2.68
C SER A 26 -9.46 4.96 1.93
N SER A 27 -8.30 5.54 2.24
CA SER A 27 -7.75 6.69 1.50
C SER A 27 -7.31 6.29 0.10
N VAL A 28 -6.76 5.10 -0.14
CA VAL A 28 -6.42 4.62 -1.49
C VAL A 28 -7.67 4.26 -2.28
N VAL A 29 -8.71 3.68 -1.66
CA VAL A 29 -10.00 3.42 -2.30
C VAL A 29 -10.73 4.74 -2.58
N GLN A 30 -10.67 5.72 -1.68
CA GLN A 30 -11.30 7.02 -1.85
C GLN A 30 -10.51 7.93 -2.81
N ILE A 31 -9.18 7.82 -2.84
CA ILE A 31 -8.33 8.42 -3.89
C ILE A 31 -8.57 7.71 -5.22
N CYS A 32 -8.72 6.39 -5.26
CA CYS A 32 -9.10 5.67 -6.48
C CYS A 32 -10.50 6.05 -6.95
N VAL A 33 -11.49 6.21 -6.07
CA VAL A 33 -12.84 6.67 -6.42
C VAL A 33 -12.84 8.14 -6.85
N LEU A 34 -12.04 9.00 -6.22
CA LEU A 34 -11.86 10.42 -6.62
C LEU A 34 -11.07 10.55 -7.92
N LEU A 35 -10.10 9.69 -8.17
CA LEU A 35 -9.36 9.61 -9.43
C LEU A 35 -10.24 9.02 -10.52
N TYR A 36 -11.08 8.03 -10.24
CA TYR A 36 -11.99 7.41 -11.22
C TYR A 36 -13.15 8.35 -11.59
N SER A 37 -13.71 9.08 -10.62
CA SER A 37 -14.70 10.14 -10.85
C SER A 37 -14.08 11.38 -11.51
N GLY A 38 -12.84 11.74 -11.15
CA GLY A 38 -12.04 12.76 -11.84
C GLY A 38 -11.69 12.38 -13.29
N PHE A 39 -11.36 11.12 -13.56
CA PHE A 39 -11.12 10.60 -14.92
C PHE A 39 -12.40 10.53 -15.74
N ALA A 40 -13.54 10.22 -15.11
CA ALA A 40 -14.86 10.27 -15.77
C ALA A 40 -15.26 11.72 -16.12
N ALA A 41 -14.97 12.69 -15.25
CA ALA A 41 -15.16 14.12 -15.53
C ALA A 41 -14.20 14.63 -16.62
N ALA A 42 -12.93 14.21 -16.60
CA ALA A 42 -11.94 14.56 -17.63
C ALA A 42 -12.27 13.93 -19.00
N LYS A 43 -12.85 12.72 -19.05
CA LYS A 43 -13.41 12.10 -20.27
C LYS A 43 -14.62 12.89 -20.79
N GLY A 44 -15.45 13.45 -19.92
CA GLY A 44 -16.53 14.37 -20.29
C GLY A 44 -16.01 15.68 -20.90
N PHE A 45 -14.93 16.23 -20.33
CA PHE A 45 -14.29 17.46 -20.82
C PHE A 45 -13.58 17.27 -22.16
N PHE A 46 -12.85 16.16 -22.35
CA PHE A 46 -12.23 15.83 -23.64
C PHE A 46 -13.25 15.57 -24.76
N LYS A 47 -14.43 15.01 -24.43
CA LYS A 47 -15.53 14.85 -25.40
C LYS A 47 -16.14 16.20 -25.80
N LEU A 48 -16.18 17.18 -24.90
CA LEU A 48 -16.64 18.54 -25.17
C LEU A 48 -15.63 19.34 -26.01
N VAL A 49 -14.33 19.24 -25.70
CA VAL A 49 -13.25 19.87 -26.46
C VAL A 49 -13.14 19.28 -27.88
N SER A 50 -13.37 17.97 -28.03
CA SER A 50 -13.45 17.32 -29.35
C SER A 50 -14.67 17.74 -30.17
N MET A 51 -15.77 18.20 -29.54
CA MET A 51 -16.93 18.75 -30.27
C MET A 51 -16.72 20.20 -30.73
N PHE A 52 -15.83 20.96 -30.06
CA PHE A 52 -15.54 22.36 -30.41
C PHE A 52 -14.30 22.54 -31.30
N GLY A 53 -13.49 21.50 -31.54
CA GLY A 53 -12.27 21.57 -32.36
C GLY A 53 -12.48 21.58 -33.89
N SER A 54 -13.70 21.79 -34.37
CA SER A 54 -14.07 21.72 -35.81
C SER A 54 -14.39 23.08 -36.44
N GLN A 55 -13.80 24.19 -35.98
CA GLN A 55 -13.92 25.49 -36.67
C GLN A 55 -12.61 26.31 -36.60
N HIS A 56 -11.91 26.30 -37.73
CA HIS A 56 -11.23 27.39 -38.44
C HIS A 56 -10.09 28.24 -37.79
N GLU A 57 -9.07 28.36 -38.64
CA GLU A 57 -7.76 29.01 -38.72
C GLU A 57 -7.55 30.48 -38.28
N ASN A 58 -6.25 30.78 -38.12
CA ASN A 58 -5.49 32.05 -38.23
C ASN A 58 -5.58 33.07 -37.09
N TRP A 59 -4.42 33.45 -36.53
CA TRP A 59 -3.78 34.76 -36.72
C TRP A 59 -2.40 34.84 -35.99
N GLU A 60 -1.57 35.77 -36.46
CA GLU A 60 -0.10 35.86 -36.47
C GLU A 60 0.66 36.14 -35.15
N GLU A 61 1.98 35.89 -35.27
CA GLU A 61 3.17 36.40 -34.56
C GLU A 61 3.11 37.73 -33.80
N SER A 62 3.90 37.81 -32.72
CA SER A 62 4.81 38.94 -32.44
C SER A 62 5.89 38.60 -31.40
N ASN A 63 7.15 38.79 -31.80
CA ASN A 63 8.37 38.82 -30.98
C ASN A 63 8.48 40.14 -30.17
N MET A 64 9.10 40.10 -28.96
CA MET A 64 10.31 40.87 -28.57
C MET A 64 10.58 40.94 -27.05
N ALA A 65 11.73 40.40 -26.67
CA ALA A 65 12.81 40.91 -25.80
C ALA A 65 12.57 41.77 -24.52
N ASP A 66 13.10 41.22 -23.41
CA ASP A 66 14.17 41.75 -22.53
C ASP A 66 13.94 42.99 -21.62
N ARG A 67 14.10 42.76 -20.30
CA ARG A 67 14.92 43.57 -19.37
C ARG A 67 14.87 43.04 -17.92
N SER A 68 15.97 42.46 -17.45
CA SER A 68 16.46 42.55 -16.05
C SER A 68 17.43 43.76 -15.93
N PRO A 69 18.06 44.14 -14.78
CA PRO A 69 18.28 43.41 -13.52
C PRO A 69 18.24 44.28 -12.22
N MET A 70 18.78 43.70 -11.13
CA MET A 70 19.28 44.27 -9.85
C MET A 70 18.39 43.87 -8.66
N THR A 71 18.85 43.26 -7.56
CA THR A 71 20.21 42.99 -7.04
C THR A 71 20.09 42.04 -5.82
N ASP A 72 21.00 41.06 -5.72
CA ASP A 72 21.92 40.78 -4.60
C ASP A 72 21.37 40.58 -3.15
N THR A 73 21.84 39.70 -2.25
CA THR A 73 23.00 38.78 -2.21
C THR A 73 22.99 38.06 -0.84
N SER A 74 23.36 36.76 -0.83
CA SER A 74 24.22 36.02 0.13
C SER A 74 23.77 35.78 1.60
N THR A 75 23.66 34.52 2.09
CA THR A 75 24.68 33.57 2.66
C THR A 75 24.90 33.85 4.17
N ASP A 76 24.37 33.05 5.10
CA ASP A 76 24.85 31.76 5.66
C ASP A 76 25.67 31.95 6.97
N VAL A 77 25.62 30.88 7.78
CA VAL A 77 26.53 30.47 8.87
C VAL A 77 26.14 30.80 10.32
N ASP A 78 25.99 29.71 11.06
CA ASP A 78 26.03 29.45 12.52
C ASP A 78 27.14 30.22 13.26
N PRO A 79 27.04 30.44 14.58
CA PRO A 79 28.11 29.84 15.40
C PRO A 79 27.71 29.39 16.82
N ASP A 80 28.50 28.41 17.26
CA ASP A 80 28.68 27.87 18.60
C ASP A 80 29.42 28.83 19.57
N ASP A 81 29.16 28.59 20.86
CA ASP A 81 30.01 28.77 22.06
C ASP A 81 30.46 30.18 22.58
N GLN A 82 30.59 30.22 23.92
CA GLN A 82 31.45 31.09 24.76
C GLN A 82 30.84 32.26 25.58
N ASN A 83 30.44 31.92 26.80
CA ASN A 83 30.75 32.56 28.10
C ASN A 83 31.35 33.99 28.12
N ARG A 84 30.61 34.98 28.65
CA ARG A 84 31.17 36.13 29.39
C ARG A 84 30.27 36.64 30.52
N ARG A 85 30.82 36.59 31.75
CA ARG A 85 30.46 37.43 32.90
C ARG A 85 30.87 38.88 32.62
N PHE A 86 30.12 39.87 33.11
CA PHE A 86 30.63 40.96 33.97
C PHE A 86 29.48 41.86 34.47
N ASP A 87 29.68 42.28 35.73
CA ASP A 87 28.89 43.12 36.62
C ASP A 87 28.47 44.51 36.10
N ARG A 88 27.44 45.08 36.74
CA ARG A 88 27.27 46.54 36.86
C ARG A 88 26.66 46.93 38.20
N ASP A 89 27.52 47.48 39.06
CA ASP A 89 27.23 48.28 40.25
C ASP A 89 26.62 49.66 39.92
N GLN A 90 25.78 50.15 40.85
CA GLN A 90 25.69 51.54 41.38
C GLN A 90 24.44 51.60 42.31
N SER A 91 24.52 51.63 43.65
CA SER A 91 25.08 52.59 44.64
C SER A 91 24.36 53.94 44.78
N GLY A 92 23.89 54.20 46.02
CA GLY A 92 23.45 55.50 46.59
C GLY A 92 21.99 55.49 47.08
N ALA A 93 21.58 55.85 48.29
CA ALA A 93 22.25 56.52 49.41
C ALA A 93 21.47 56.26 50.74
N VAL A 94 22.17 56.55 51.84
CA VAL A 94 21.82 56.35 53.26
C VAL A 94 20.67 57.24 53.74
N VAL A 95 19.75 56.67 54.55
CA VAL A 95 19.12 57.38 55.69
C VAL A 95 19.10 56.44 56.90
N LEU A 96 19.78 56.86 57.96
CA LEU A 96 19.76 56.25 59.29
C LEU A 96 18.42 56.51 59.97
N PHE A 97 17.82 55.49 60.58
CA PHE A 97 17.24 55.59 61.92
C PHE A 97 17.39 54.24 62.62
N SER A 98 17.95 54.29 63.83
CA SER A 98 17.93 53.19 64.79
C SER A 98 16.50 52.77 65.05
N ASP A 99 16.23 51.47 65.07
CA ASP A 99 15.56 50.92 66.24
C ASP A 99 15.96 49.47 66.47
N SER A 100 16.17 49.19 67.75
CA SER A 100 16.73 47.95 68.27
C SER A 100 15.72 46.81 68.21
N ASN A 101 16.24 45.58 68.24
CA ASN A 101 15.57 44.29 68.50
C ASN A 101 15.24 43.44 67.27
N ASP A 102 16.17 42.57 66.83
CA ASP A 102 15.80 41.17 66.50
C ASP A 102 16.97 40.19 66.29
N GLY A 103 17.79 39.92 67.32
CA GLY A 103 18.74 38.79 67.29
C GLY A 103 18.07 37.40 67.20
N SER A 104 16.72 37.34 67.17
CA SER A 104 15.93 36.10 67.22
C SER A 104 15.36 35.68 65.85
N LYS A 105 15.06 36.62 64.94
CA LYS A 105 14.58 36.32 63.58
C LYS A 105 15.66 35.83 62.63
N GLU A 106 16.88 36.35 62.73
CA GLU A 106 18.01 35.92 61.88
C GLU A 106 18.44 34.47 62.21
N LYS A 107 18.54 34.14 63.51
CA LYS A 107 18.77 32.76 63.98
C LYS A 107 17.64 31.79 63.60
N SER A 108 16.39 32.27 63.55
CA SER A 108 15.21 31.49 63.13
C SER A 108 15.20 31.19 61.62
N LEU A 109 15.58 32.18 60.79
CA LEU A 109 15.75 32.02 59.35
C LEU A 109 16.90 31.07 59.03
N ASP A 110 18.02 31.17 59.73
CA ASP A 110 19.14 30.24 59.59
C ASP A 110 18.77 28.81 60.03
N GLN A 111 18.06 28.66 61.14
CA GLN A 111 17.59 27.36 61.61
C GLN A 111 16.59 26.72 60.64
N LYS A 112 15.70 27.51 60.02
CA LYS A 112 14.77 27.04 58.98
C LYS A 112 15.51 26.64 57.69
N THR A 113 16.55 27.38 57.33
CA THR A 113 17.39 27.07 56.16
C THR A 113 18.21 25.80 56.38
N LEU A 114 18.78 25.61 57.57
CA LEU A 114 19.48 24.37 57.95
C LEU A 114 18.55 23.15 57.92
N ARG A 115 17.30 23.28 58.38
CA ARG A 115 16.29 22.20 58.31
C ARG A 115 15.94 21.85 56.86
N ARG A 116 15.76 22.84 55.97
CA ARG A 116 15.51 22.59 54.54
C ARG A 116 16.69 21.92 53.86
N LEU A 117 17.92 22.31 54.17
CA LEU A 117 19.13 21.66 53.65
C LEU A 117 19.25 20.21 54.12
N ALA A 118 18.93 19.92 55.39
CA ALA A 118 18.90 18.55 55.90
C ALA A 118 17.85 17.70 55.18
N GLN A 119 16.63 18.20 54.99
CA GLN A 119 15.58 17.53 54.24
C GLN A 119 15.94 17.31 52.77
N ASN A 120 16.59 18.29 52.12
CA ASN A 120 17.06 18.14 50.74
C ASN A 120 18.14 17.07 50.63
N ARG A 121 19.08 17.02 51.58
CA ARG A 121 20.09 15.94 51.67
C ARG A 121 19.45 14.56 51.85
N GLU A 122 18.44 14.47 52.71
CA GLU A 122 17.67 13.23 52.94
C GLU A 122 16.89 12.81 51.68
N ALA A 123 16.23 13.75 51.01
CA ALA A 123 15.48 13.53 49.77
C ALA A 123 16.42 13.10 48.63
N ALA A 124 17.60 13.72 48.51
CA ALA A 124 18.62 13.34 47.55
C ALA A 124 19.14 11.92 47.80
N ARG A 125 19.40 11.55 49.06
CA ARG A 125 19.77 10.17 49.44
C ARG A 125 18.66 9.17 49.06
N LYS A 126 17.40 9.46 49.40
CA LYS A 126 16.26 8.59 49.07
C LYS A 126 16.05 8.45 47.56
N SER A 127 16.22 9.54 46.81
CA SER A 127 16.17 9.53 45.34
C SER A 127 17.27 8.66 44.74
N ARG A 128 18.52 8.81 45.21
CA ARG A 128 19.64 7.96 44.80
C ARG A 128 19.38 6.49 45.10
N LEU A 129 18.83 6.17 46.26
CA LEU A 129 18.53 4.79 46.66
C LEU A 129 17.45 4.16 45.75
N ARG A 130 16.38 4.90 45.43
CA ARG A 130 15.34 4.44 44.50
C ARG A 130 15.88 4.24 43.09
N LYS A 131 16.69 5.17 42.59
CA LYS A 131 17.35 5.02 41.29
C LYS A 131 18.27 3.79 41.26
N LYS A 132 19.04 3.57 42.33
CA LYS A 132 19.91 2.40 42.45
C LYS A 132 19.11 1.08 42.43
N ALA A 133 17.99 1.02 43.17
CA ALA A 133 17.10 -0.14 43.17
C ALA A 133 16.48 -0.39 41.78
N TYR A 134 16.08 0.68 41.08
CA TYR A 134 15.54 0.57 39.73
C TYR A 134 16.58 0.08 38.72
N VAL A 135 17.81 0.59 38.78
CA VAL A 135 18.92 0.10 37.94
C VAL A 135 19.22 -1.37 38.21
N GLN A 136 19.25 -1.80 39.47
CA GLN A 136 19.42 -3.21 39.81
C GLN A 136 18.28 -4.08 39.25
N GLN A 137 17.04 -3.57 39.29
CA GLN A 137 15.91 -4.26 38.69
C GLN A 137 16.08 -4.39 37.16
N LEU A 138 16.54 -3.34 36.48
CA LEU A 138 16.83 -3.39 35.03
C LEU A 138 17.97 -4.35 34.68
N GLU A 139 19.01 -4.43 35.51
CA GLU A 139 20.09 -5.41 35.33
C GLU A 139 19.56 -6.83 35.50
N SER A 140 18.71 -7.07 36.50
CA SER A 140 18.08 -8.38 36.71
C SER A 140 17.14 -8.77 35.57
N SER A 141 16.37 -7.82 35.02
CA SER A 141 15.47 -8.09 33.89
C SER A 141 16.23 -8.34 32.60
N ARG A 142 17.33 -7.61 32.37
CA ARG A 142 18.25 -7.84 31.23
C ARG A 142 18.84 -9.25 31.29
N LEU A 143 19.35 -9.68 32.44
CA LEU A 143 19.89 -11.04 32.60
C LEU A 143 18.82 -12.11 32.35
N LYS A 144 17.59 -11.89 32.85
CA LYS A 144 16.46 -12.79 32.61
C LYS A 144 16.07 -12.86 31.13
N LEU A 145 16.12 -11.74 30.41
CA LEU A 145 15.89 -11.70 28.97
C LEU A 145 16.94 -12.50 28.21
N THR A 146 18.22 -12.34 28.55
CA THR A 146 19.31 -13.12 27.93
C THR A 146 19.17 -14.62 28.21
N GLN A 147 18.73 -14.99 29.41
CA GLN A 147 18.44 -16.39 29.77
C GLN A 147 17.29 -16.96 28.93
N LEU A 148 16.18 -16.21 28.83
CA LEU A 148 15.03 -16.63 28.02
C LEU A 148 15.38 -16.73 26.52
N GLU A 149 16.22 -15.83 26.02
CA GLU A 149 16.72 -15.88 24.64
C GLU A 149 17.58 -17.12 24.39
N GLN A 150 18.43 -17.50 25.34
CA GLN A 150 19.19 -18.75 25.27
C GLN A 150 18.30 -19.99 25.36
N GLU A 151 17.28 -19.99 26.22
CA GLU A 151 16.31 -21.10 26.31
C GLU A 151 15.49 -21.25 25.03
N VAL A 152 15.08 -20.14 24.40
CA VAL A 152 14.41 -20.16 23.09
C VAL A 152 15.35 -20.69 22.01
N GLN A 153 16.62 -20.32 22.03
CA GLN A 153 17.60 -20.78 21.05
C GLN A 153 17.99 -22.26 21.25
N GLN A 154 17.99 -22.76 22.49
CA GLN A 154 18.20 -24.18 22.81
C GLN A 154 16.97 -25.03 22.54
N ALA A 155 15.76 -24.50 22.75
CA ALA A 155 14.49 -25.15 22.40
C ALA A 155 14.21 -25.14 20.90
N ARG A 156 15.06 -24.49 20.09
CA ARG A 156 15.03 -24.55 18.63
C ARG A 156 15.82 -25.79 18.18
N PRO A 157 15.17 -26.90 17.80
CA PRO A 157 15.90 -28.04 17.25
C PRO A 157 16.66 -27.59 15.99
N GLN A 158 17.95 -27.96 15.91
CA GLN A 158 18.72 -27.84 14.68
C GLN A 158 18.06 -28.74 13.61
N GLY A 159 17.36 -28.11 12.66
CA GLY A 159 16.79 -28.76 11.49
C GLY A 159 15.40 -28.24 11.16
N GLY A 160 15.28 -27.45 10.09
CA GLY A 160 14.00 -27.12 9.43
C GLY A 160 13.14 -26.10 10.15
N SER A 161 13.18 -24.85 9.67
CA SER A 161 12.27 -23.77 10.07
C SER A 161 10.81 -24.20 9.93
N THR A 162 10.14 -24.42 11.06
CA THR A 162 8.68 -24.53 11.17
C THR A 162 8.24 -23.51 12.21
N LEU A 163 7.63 -22.42 11.74
CA LEU A 163 6.88 -21.50 12.60
C LEU A 163 5.56 -22.19 12.99
N THR A 164 4.57 -21.46 13.47
CA THR A 164 3.35 -22.01 14.05
C THR A 164 2.29 -22.41 13.00
N SER A 165 1.51 -23.44 13.31
CA SER A 165 0.72 -24.29 12.38
C SER A 165 -0.57 -23.68 11.79
N GLY A 166 -0.83 -22.37 11.93
CA GLY A 166 -2.04 -21.74 11.39
C GLY A 166 -1.79 -20.58 10.42
N ASP A 167 -0.66 -19.89 10.58
CA ASP A 167 -0.37 -18.64 9.85
C ASP A 167 0.67 -18.85 8.74
N GLN A 168 1.42 -19.96 8.80
CA GLN A 168 2.35 -20.33 7.73
C GLN A 168 1.67 -20.82 6.46
N SER A 169 0.50 -21.45 6.50
CA SER A 169 -0.07 -22.00 5.26
C SER A 169 -0.42 -20.90 4.25
N HIS A 170 -0.94 -19.78 4.72
CA HIS A 170 -1.29 -18.63 3.87
C HIS A 170 -0.03 -17.85 3.44
N ALA A 171 0.87 -17.52 4.37
CA ALA A 171 2.11 -16.80 4.06
C ALA A 171 3.06 -17.62 3.17
N THR A 172 3.18 -18.94 3.39
CA THR A 172 3.96 -19.83 2.51
C THR A 172 3.32 -19.98 1.14
N GLY A 173 1.98 -20.01 1.05
CA GLY A 173 1.25 -20.05 -0.22
C GLY A 173 1.41 -18.77 -1.06
N ALA A 174 1.32 -17.61 -0.43
CA ALA A 174 1.51 -16.30 -1.08
C ALA A 174 2.95 -16.13 -1.61
N LEU A 175 3.95 -16.45 -0.79
CA LEU A 175 5.36 -16.39 -1.20
C LEU A 175 5.69 -17.40 -2.31
N ALA A 176 5.13 -18.61 -2.25
CA ALA A 176 5.28 -19.60 -3.31
C ALA A 176 4.68 -19.11 -4.64
N PHE A 177 3.49 -18.50 -4.59
CA PHE A 177 2.87 -17.89 -5.76
C PHE A 177 3.74 -16.77 -6.36
N ASP A 178 4.31 -15.89 -5.53
CA ASP A 178 5.13 -14.77 -6.02
C ASP A 178 6.38 -15.26 -6.76
N VAL A 179 7.02 -16.33 -6.25
CA VAL A 179 8.18 -16.96 -6.91
C VAL A 179 7.78 -17.59 -8.25
N GLU A 180 6.68 -18.35 -8.29
CA GLU A 180 6.18 -18.96 -9.53
C GLU A 180 5.71 -17.91 -10.53
N TYR A 181 5.10 -16.81 -10.06
CA TYR A 181 4.70 -15.71 -10.92
C TYR A 181 5.92 -14.98 -11.51
N ALA A 182 6.98 -14.79 -10.73
CA ALA A 182 8.24 -14.22 -11.23
C ALA A 182 8.84 -15.11 -12.33
N ARG A 183 8.86 -16.44 -12.12
CA ARG A 183 9.31 -17.41 -13.14
C ARG A 183 8.44 -17.36 -14.40
N TRP A 184 7.12 -17.29 -14.24
CA TRP A 184 6.18 -17.14 -15.36
C TRP A 184 6.47 -15.86 -16.15
N MET A 185 6.74 -14.75 -15.46
CA MET A 185 7.10 -13.46 -16.07
C MET A 185 8.42 -13.52 -16.86
N GLU A 186 9.43 -14.21 -16.36
CA GLU A 186 10.69 -14.43 -17.08
C GLU A 186 10.47 -15.19 -18.38
N GLU A 187 9.69 -16.27 -18.32
CA GLU A 187 9.35 -17.07 -19.51
C GLU A 187 8.46 -16.29 -20.49
N GLN A 188 7.52 -15.48 -20.01
CA GLN A 188 6.75 -14.57 -20.85
C GLN A 188 7.65 -13.58 -21.58
N ASN A 189 8.62 -12.96 -20.88
CA ASN A 189 9.57 -12.05 -21.53
C ASN A 189 10.41 -12.78 -22.59
N ARG A 190 10.83 -14.02 -22.32
CA ARG A 190 11.55 -14.85 -23.30
C ARG A 190 10.72 -15.09 -24.55
N GLN A 191 9.47 -15.55 -24.40
CA GLN A 191 8.57 -15.84 -25.51
C GLN A 191 8.17 -14.58 -26.29
N ILE A 192 8.00 -13.44 -25.62
CA ILE A 192 7.74 -12.16 -26.29
C ILE A 192 8.95 -11.70 -27.11
N ASN A 193 10.17 -11.92 -26.62
CA ASN A 193 11.38 -11.61 -27.40
C ASN A 193 11.52 -12.51 -28.63
N GLU A 194 11.18 -13.79 -28.50
CA GLU A 194 11.10 -14.75 -29.62
C GLU A 194 10.05 -14.31 -30.65
N LEU A 195 8.85 -13.92 -30.20
CA LEU A 195 7.79 -13.39 -31.06
C LEU A 195 8.24 -12.11 -31.78
N ARG A 196 8.89 -11.19 -31.07
CA ARG A 196 9.42 -9.95 -31.66
C ARG A 196 10.48 -10.24 -32.71
N ALA A 197 11.37 -11.21 -32.47
CA ALA A 197 12.37 -11.64 -33.43
C ALA A 197 11.71 -12.26 -34.68
N ALA A 198 10.75 -13.18 -34.51
CA ALA A 198 10.03 -13.82 -35.61
C ALA A 198 9.25 -12.82 -36.48
N VAL A 199 8.62 -11.82 -35.86
CA VAL A 199 7.95 -10.72 -36.59
C VAL A 199 8.98 -9.88 -37.36
N SER A 200 10.11 -9.55 -36.74
CA SER A 200 11.15 -8.69 -37.34
C SER A 200 11.88 -9.39 -38.50
N SER A 201 12.13 -10.69 -38.40
CA SER A 201 12.76 -11.49 -39.44
C SER A 201 11.79 -11.92 -40.55
N HIS A 202 10.54 -11.47 -40.51
CA HIS A 202 9.50 -11.85 -41.45
C HIS A 202 9.35 -13.38 -41.57
N ALA A 203 9.33 -14.07 -40.42
CA ALA A 203 9.13 -15.51 -40.36
C ALA A 203 7.89 -15.95 -41.16
N SER A 204 7.93 -17.19 -41.63
CA SER A 204 6.81 -17.77 -42.37
C SER A 204 5.56 -17.82 -41.48
N ASP A 205 4.38 -17.86 -42.10
CA ASP A 205 3.12 -17.87 -41.34
C ASP A 205 2.99 -19.12 -40.47
N THR A 206 3.57 -20.26 -40.89
CA THR A 206 3.60 -21.49 -40.09
C THR A 206 4.46 -21.35 -38.83
N GLU A 207 5.68 -20.81 -38.96
CA GLU A 207 6.56 -20.54 -37.82
C GLU A 207 5.92 -19.53 -36.86
N LEU A 208 5.35 -18.44 -37.41
CA LEU A 208 4.71 -17.42 -36.60
C LEU A 208 3.47 -17.97 -35.88
N GLN A 209 2.70 -18.86 -36.51
CA GLN A 209 1.56 -19.52 -35.87
C GLN A 209 2.00 -20.35 -34.67
N THR A 210 3.12 -21.07 -34.77
CA THR A 210 3.69 -21.82 -33.64
C THR A 210 4.09 -20.89 -32.50
N VAL A 211 4.81 -19.81 -32.78
CA VAL A 211 5.26 -18.87 -31.73
C VAL A 211 4.07 -18.17 -31.07
N VAL A 212 3.09 -17.71 -31.85
CA VAL A 212 1.84 -17.12 -31.34
C VAL A 212 1.05 -18.13 -30.49
N GLY A 213 0.98 -19.39 -30.93
CA GLY A 213 0.34 -20.47 -30.19
C GLY A 213 1.00 -20.71 -28.83
N ASN A 214 2.34 -20.73 -28.78
CA ASN A 214 3.10 -20.90 -27.54
C ASN A 214 2.83 -19.76 -26.55
N VAL A 215 2.91 -18.50 -27.00
CA VAL A 215 2.64 -17.33 -26.15
C VAL A 215 1.20 -17.34 -25.62
N THR A 216 0.25 -17.71 -26.49
CA THR A 216 -1.18 -17.80 -26.12
C THR A 216 -1.42 -18.90 -25.08
N ALA A 217 -0.80 -20.08 -25.25
CA ALA A 217 -0.89 -21.16 -24.27
C ALA A 217 -0.25 -20.77 -22.93
N HIS A 218 0.82 -19.98 -22.95
CA HIS A 218 1.49 -19.50 -21.74
C HIS A 218 0.62 -18.54 -20.92
N PHE A 219 -0.32 -17.81 -21.53
CA PHE A 219 -1.33 -17.05 -20.79
C PHE A 219 -2.29 -17.94 -20.00
N ASP A 220 -2.61 -19.15 -20.47
CA ASP A 220 -3.47 -20.08 -19.72
C ASP A 220 -2.80 -20.54 -18.42
N GLU A 221 -1.46 -20.58 -18.38
CA GLU A 221 -0.70 -20.99 -17.21
C GLU A 221 -0.86 -20.02 -16.04
N VAL A 222 -0.84 -18.70 -16.26
CA VAL A 222 -1.01 -17.74 -15.16
C VAL A 222 -2.39 -17.81 -14.53
N PHE A 223 -3.44 -18.10 -15.31
CA PHE A 223 -4.79 -18.28 -14.76
C PHE A 223 -4.88 -19.55 -13.89
N LYS A 224 -4.21 -20.64 -14.28
CA LYS A 224 -4.10 -21.86 -13.47
C LYS A 224 -3.31 -21.62 -12.19
N LEU A 225 -2.19 -20.90 -12.29
CA LEU A 225 -1.35 -20.54 -11.15
C LEU A 225 -2.14 -19.69 -10.14
N LYS A 226 -2.83 -18.66 -10.61
CA LYS A 226 -3.72 -17.81 -9.80
C LYS A 226 -4.86 -18.61 -9.18
N GLY A 227 -5.50 -19.51 -9.94
CA GLY A 227 -6.58 -20.35 -9.41
C GLY A 227 -6.11 -21.29 -8.30
N THR A 228 -4.89 -21.79 -8.38
CA THR A 228 -4.29 -22.61 -7.30
C THR A 228 -3.97 -21.76 -6.09
N ALA A 229 -3.34 -20.60 -6.29
CA ALA A 229 -3.01 -19.68 -5.21
C ALA A 229 -4.24 -19.10 -4.51
N ALA A 230 -5.33 -18.85 -5.24
CA ALA A 230 -6.58 -18.33 -4.68
C ALA A 230 -7.23 -19.28 -3.67
N LYS A 231 -7.05 -20.60 -3.84
CA LYS A 231 -7.53 -21.60 -2.87
C LYS A 231 -6.76 -21.55 -1.55
N ALA A 232 -5.48 -21.16 -1.62
CA ALA A 232 -4.65 -20.96 -0.44
C ALA A 232 -4.93 -19.57 0.15
N ASP A 233 -4.84 -18.51 -0.64
CA ASP A 233 -5.07 -17.13 -0.22
C ASP A 233 -5.64 -16.28 -1.36
N VAL A 234 -6.97 -16.14 -1.37
CA VAL A 234 -7.69 -15.30 -2.34
C VAL A 234 -7.39 -13.81 -2.15
N PHE A 235 -7.08 -13.37 -0.92
CA PHE A 235 -6.83 -11.96 -0.62
C PHE A 235 -5.48 -11.51 -1.18
N HIS A 236 -4.47 -12.38 -1.16
CA HIS A 236 -3.18 -12.11 -1.84
C HIS A 236 -3.37 -11.82 -3.34
N ILE A 237 -4.20 -12.63 -4.00
CA ILE A 237 -4.45 -12.46 -5.45
C ILE A 237 -5.29 -11.20 -5.71
N LEU A 238 -6.36 -10.98 -4.95
CA LEU A 238 -7.26 -9.83 -5.12
C LEU A 238 -6.61 -8.50 -4.78
N SER A 239 -5.75 -8.44 -3.75
CA SER A 239 -5.00 -7.24 -3.36
C SER A 239 -3.93 -6.84 -4.37
N GLY A 240 -3.52 -7.78 -5.23
CA GLY A 240 -2.51 -7.53 -6.26
C GLY A 240 -1.10 -7.35 -5.71
N MET A 241 -0.80 -7.85 -4.50
CA MET A 241 0.52 -7.67 -3.87
C MET A 241 1.68 -8.27 -4.69
N TRP A 242 1.36 -9.23 -5.55
CA TRP A 242 2.23 -9.84 -6.56
C TRP A 242 2.51 -8.95 -7.78
N LYS A 243 1.91 -7.75 -7.86
CA LYS A 243 2.08 -6.76 -8.93
C LYS A 243 2.76 -5.49 -8.45
N THR A 244 3.37 -4.76 -9.39
CA THR A 244 3.92 -3.43 -9.08
C THR A 244 2.82 -2.45 -8.67
N PRO A 245 3.10 -1.45 -7.82
CA PRO A 245 2.13 -0.41 -7.43
C PRO A 245 1.37 0.23 -8.60
N ALA A 246 2.07 0.56 -9.70
CA ALA A 246 1.41 1.17 -10.86
C ALA A 246 0.46 0.21 -11.59
N GLU A 247 0.81 -1.08 -11.70
CA GLU A 247 -0.09 -2.08 -12.28
C GLU A 247 -1.35 -2.28 -11.44
N ARG A 248 -1.23 -2.24 -10.11
CA ARG A 248 -2.36 -2.41 -9.19
C ARG A 248 -3.47 -1.39 -9.40
N CYS A 249 -3.13 -0.16 -9.83
CA CYS A 249 -4.11 0.89 -10.14
C CYS A 249 -5.09 0.50 -11.27
N PHE A 250 -4.71 -0.44 -12.13
CA PHE A 250 -5.51 -0.89 -13.28
C PHE A 250 -6.08 -2.30 -13.10
N MET A 251 -5.99 -2.86 -11.89
CA MET A 251 -6.55 -4.16 -11.59
C MET A 251 -8.06 -4.09 -11.33
N TRP A 252 -8.76 -5.13 -11.77
CA TRP A 252 -10.16 -5.41 -11.56
C TRP A 252 -10.28 -6.90 -11.26
N ILE A 253 -10.80 -7.29 -10.10
CA ILE A 253 -10.97 -8.71 -9.69
C ILE A 253 -9.73 -9.58 -10.07
N GLY A 254 -8.59 -9.24 -9.46
CA GLY A 254 -7.34 -10.00 -9.60
C GLY A 254 -6.63 -9.91 -10.95
N GLY A 255 -7.00 -9.02 -11.88
CA GLY A 255 -6.31 -8.88 -13.17
C GLY A 255 -6.78 -7.68 -13.98
N PHE A 256 -6.55 -7.65 -15.29
CA PHE A 256 -7.00 -6.54 -16.15
C PHE A 256 -8.49 -6.64 -16.53
N ARG A 257 -9.11 -5.55 -16.98
CA ARG A 257 -10.42 -5.60 -17.66
C ARG A 257 -10.22 -5.94 -19.14
N SER A 258 -10.89 -6.97 -19.62
CA SER A 258 -10.80 -7.44 -21.00
C SER A 258 -11.36 -6.39 -21.97
N SER A 259 -12.46 -5.72 -21.61
CA SER A 259 -13.07 -4.65 -22.40
C SER A 259 -12.11 -3.48 -22.64
N GLU A 260 -11.36 -3.06 -21.62
CA GLU A 260 -10.35 -1.99 -21.71
C GLU A 260 -9.13 -2.44 -22.52
N LEU A 261 -8.71 -3.70 -22.37
CA LEU A 261 -7.64 -4.26 -23.18
C LEU A 261 -8.00 -4.26 -24.67
N LEU A 262 -9.22 -4.66 -25.02
CA LEU A 262 -9.71 -4.64 -26.40
C LEU A 262 -9.79 -3.22 -26.98
N LYS A 263 -10.22 -2.22 -26.17
CA LYS A 263 -10.19 -0.80 -26.57
C LYS A 263 -8.79 -0.36 -26.94
N LEU A 264 -7.79 -0.72 -26.12
CA LEU A 264 -6.39 -0.38 -26.36
C LEU A 264 -5.87 -1.03 -27.66
N LEU A 265 -6.26 -2.28 -27.93
CA LEU A 265 -5.77 -3.02 -29.10
C LEU A 265 -6.38 -2.54 -30.41
N MET A 266 -7.66 -2.14 -30.43
CA MET A 266 -8.28 -1.58 -31.64
C MET A 266 -7.46 -0.42 -32.22
N ASN A 267 -6.93 0.45 -31.36
CA ASN A 267 -6.16 1.62 -31.77
C ASN A 267 -4.75 1.29 -32.29
N GLN A 268 -4.27 0.05 -32.13
CA GLN A 268 -2.89 -0.33 -32.46
C GLN A 268 -2.78 -1.37 -33.58
N LEU A 269 -3.89 -2.01 -33.99
CA LEU A 269 -3.88 -3.17 -34.88
C LEU A 269 -4.19 -2.88 -36.35
N GLU A 270 -4.13 -1.62 -36.78
CA GLU A 270 -4.39 -1.27 -38.18
C GLU A 270 -3.36 -1.94 -39.13
N PRO A 271 -3.80 -2.53 -40.26
CA PRO A 271 -5.17 -2.58 -40.79
C PRO A 271 -6.01 -3.77 -40.26
N LEU A 272 -7.27 -3.49 -39.91
CA LEU A 272 -8.32 -4.47 -39.59
C LEU A 272 -9.44 -4.40 -40.63
N THR A 273 -10.05 -5.53 -41.00
CA THR A 273 -11.23 -5.52 -41.87
C THR A 273 -12.47 -5.04 -41.11
N GLU A 274 -13.49 -4.56 -41.82
CA GLU A 274 -14.77 -4.16 -41.19
C GLU A 274 -15.40 -5.30 -40.37
N GLN A 275 -15.32 -6.53 -40.89
CA GLN A 275 -15.80 -7.72 -40.18
C GLN A 275 -15.00 -7.98 -38.91
N GLN A 276 -13.67 -7.83 -38.94
CA GLN A 276 -12.82 -7.97 -37.75
C GLN A 276 -13.13 -6.88 -36.72
N MET A 277 -13.24 -5.63 -37.15
CA MET A 277 -13.60 -4.52 -36.27
C MET A 277 -14.94 -4.76 -35.59
N ALA A 278 -15.98 -5.12 -36.35
CA ALA A 278 -17.30 -5.45 -35.80
C ALA A 278 -17.23 -6.63 -34.81
N GLY A 279 -16.43 -7.65 -35.11
CA GLY A 279 -16.18 -8.78 -34.22
C GLY A 279 -15.54 -8.37 -32.89
N ILE A 280 -14.52 -7.51 -32.93
CA ILE A 280 -13.83 -7.01 -31.72
C ILE A 280 -14.77 -6.08 -30.93
N TYR A 281 -15.59 -5.24 -31.57
CA TYR A 281 -16.58 -4.40 -30.88
C TYR A 281 -17.64 -5.22 -30.14
N ASN A 282 -18.16 -6.28 -30.77
CA ASN A 282 -19.10 -7.18 -30.12
C ASN A 282 -18.43 -7.90 -28.93
N LEU A 283 -17.21 -8.41 -29.13
CA LEU A 283 -16.45 -9.06 -28.07
C LEU A 283 -16.17 -8.12 -26.88
N GLN A 284 -15.88 -6.85 -27.17
CA GLN A 284 -15.69 -5.81 -26.16
C GLN A 284 -16.98 -5.53 -25.39
N GLN A 285 -18.11 -5.37 -26.09
CA GLN A 285 -19.42 -5.12 -25.47
C GLN A 285 -19.85 -6.28 -24.57
N THR A 286 -19.75 -7.51 -25.06
CA THR A 286 -20.08 -8.72 -24.30
C THR A 286 -19.15 -8.91 -23.10
N SER A 287 -17.85 -8.65 -23.26
CA SER A 287 -16.90 -8.66 -22.14
C SER A 287 -17.26 -7.61 -21.09
N GLN A 288 -17.59 -6.39 -21.50
CA GLN A 288 -18.00 -5.31 -20.59
C GLN A 288 -19.25 -5.68 -19.79
N GLN A 289 -20.27 -6.26 -20.44
CA GLN A 289 -21.50 -6.68 -19.74
C GLN A 289 -21.22 -7.74 -18.67
N ALA A 290 -20.37 -8.73 -18.99
CA ALA A 290 -19.96 -9.75 -18.02
C ALA A 290 -19.11 -9.15 -16.88
N GLU A 291 -18.22 -8.19 -17.18
CA GLU A 291 -17.45 -7.45 -16.17
C GLU A 291 -18.36 -6.66 -15.22
N ASP A 292 -19.39 -5.99 -15.75
CA ASP A 292 -20.31 -5.20 -14.95
C ASP A 292 -21.18 -6.09 -14.06
N ALA A 293 -21.66 -7.22 -14.58
CA ALA A 293 -22.40 -8.21 -13.79
C ALA A 293 -21.55 -8.79 -12.63
N LEU A 294 -20.28 -9.13 -12.91
CA LEU A 294 -19.35 -9.61 -11.88
C LEU A 294 -19.02 -8.53 -10.84
N SER A 295 -18.86 -7.28 -11.27
CA SER A 295 -18.62 -6.14 -10.37
C SER A 295 -19.81 -5.92 -9.43
N GLN A 296 -21.03 -5.92 -9.96
CA GLN A 296 -22.26 -5.79 -9.16
C GLN A 296 -22.41 -6.94 -8.16
N GLY A 297 -22.09 -8.18 -8.58
CA GLY A 297 -22.10 -9.33 -7.67
C GLY A 297 -21.09 -9.21 -6.52
N MET A 298 -19.90 -8.68 -6.80
CA MET A 298 -18.86 -8.43 -5.79
C MET A 298 -19.28 -7.32 -4.81
N GLU A 299 -19.89 -6.24 -5.32
CA GLU A 299 -20.44 -5.15 -4.50
C GLU A 299 -21.56 -5.65 -3.59
N ALA A 300 -22.49 -6.46 -4.12
CA ALA A 300 -23.55 -7.08 -3.32
C ALA A 300 -22.98 -8.01 -2.23
N LEU A 301 -21.93 -8.76 -2.54
CA LEU A 301 -21.23 -9.59 -1.55
C LEU A 301 -20.63 -8.74 -0.42
N GLN A 302 -19.93 -7.65 -0.77
CA GLN A 302 -19.31 -6.74 0.19
C GLN A 302 -20.35 -6.06 1.08
N GLN A 303 -21.46 -5.61 0.50
CA GLN A 303 -22.58 -5.04 1.24
C GLN A 303 -23.19 -6.06 2.21
N SER A 304 -23.44 -7.28 1.72
CA SER A 304 -23.98 -8.36 2.54
C SER A 304 -23.03 -8.77 3.68
N LEU A 305 -21.71 -8.73 3.44
CA LEU A 305 -20.69 -8.96 4.46
C LEU A 305 -20.73 -7.86 5.54
N SER A 306 -20.79 -6.59 5.13
CA SER A 306 -20.90 -5.44 6.02
C SER A 306 -22.12 -5.53 6.93
N GLU A 307 -23.29 -5.87 6.36
CA GLU A 307 -24.54 -6.06 7.12
C GLU A 307 -24.43 -7.19 8.15
N THR A 308 -23.79 -8.31 7.79
CA THR A 308 -23.55 -9.41 8.73
C THR A 308 -22.68 -8.99 9.90
N LEU A 309 -21.61 -8.21 9.64
CA LEU A 309 -20.73 -7.71 10.69
C LEU A 309 -21.41 -6.65 11.57
N ALA A 310 -22.23 -5.78 10.99
CA ALA A 310 -22.97 -4.74 11.71
C ALA A 310 -24.12 -5.31 12.57
N SER A 311 -24.71 -6.44 12.19
CA SER A 311 -25.82 -7.06 12.95
C SER A 311 -25.43 -7.53 14.37
N GLY A 312 -24.13 -7.58 14.70
CA GLY A 312 -23.60 -7.99 16.02
C GLY A 312 -23.49 -6.92 17.09
N SER A 313 -23.54 -5.65 16.70
CA SER A 313 -23.32 -4.53 17.64
C SER A 313 -24.53 -4.17 18.50
N SER A 314 -25.71 -4.75 18.25
CA SER A 314 -26.97 -4.41 18.94
C SER A 314 -27.22 -5.22 20.23
N SER A 315 -26.19 -5.62 20.96
CA SER A 315 -26.35 -6.37 22.23
C SER A 315 -26.18 -5.46 23.46
N THR A 316 -27.26 -5.37 24.24
CA THR A 316 -27.33 -4.68 25.54
C THR A 316 -26.27 -5.21 26.51
N PRO A 317 -25.62 -4.37 27.35
CA PRO A 317 -24.58 -4.83 28.26
C PRO A 317 -25.18 -5.78 29.30
N GLY A 318 -24.74 -7.04 29.33
CA GLY A 318 -25.05 -7.97 30.43
C GLY A 318 -25.43 -9.41 30.07
N SER A 319 -25.60 -9.78 28.78
CA SER A 319 -25.98 -11.15 28.41
C SER A 319 -24.77 -12.02 28.04
N SER A 320 -24.59 -13.13 28.75
CA SER A 320 -23.69 -14.24 28.41
C SER A 320 -23.96 -14.85 27.02
N GLY A 321 -25.04 -14.46 26.34
CA GLY A 321 -25.37 -14.84 24.95
C GLY A 321 -24.56 -14.14 23.86
N ASN A 322 -23.63 -13.24 24.22
CA ASN A 322 -22.86 -12.46 23.25
C ASN A 322 -21.86 -13.27 22.41
N VAL A 323 -21.17 -14.26 23.01
CA VAL A 323 -20.09 -14.99 22.32
C VAL A 323 -20.66 -15.92 21.24
N ALA A 324 -21.76 -16.62 21.53
CA ALA A 324 -22.40 -17.52 20.56
C ALA A 324 -22.94 -16.75 19.34
N ASN A 325 -23.54 -15.57 19.56
CA ASN A 325 -24.03 -14.70 18.48
C ASN A 325 -22.88 -14.15 17.63
N TYR A 326 -21.81 -13.66 18.27
CA TYR A 326 -20.61 -13.20 17.56
C TYR A 326 -19.97 -14.33 16.73
N MET A 327 -19.82 -15.52 17.31
CA MET A 327 -19.29 -16.68 16.60
C MET A 327 -20.15 -17.06 15.40
N GLY A 328 -21.48 -17.07 15.54
CA GLY A 328 -22.40 -17.31 14.42
C GLY A 328 -22.26 -16.27 13.31
N GLN A 329 -22.10 -14.99 13.66
CA GLN A 329 -21.87 -13.90 12.71
C GLN A 329 -20.53 -14.01 12.00
N MET A 330 -19.45 -14.32 12.73
CA MET A 330 -18.14 -14.54 12.12
C MET A 330 -18.16 -15.77 11.21
N ALA A 331 -18.86 -16.84 11.57
CA ALA A 331 -19.03 -18.01 10.70
C ALA A 331 -19.78 -17.66 9.40
N MET A 332 -20.85 -16.87 9.48
CA MET A 332 -21.55 -16.36 8.29
C MET A 332 -20.66 -15.46 7.43
N ALA A 333 -19.92 -14.54 8.05
CA ALA A 333 -18.98 -13.66 7.36
C ALA A 333 -17.87 -14.46 6.65
N MET A 334 -17.31 -15.47 7.32
CA MET A 334 -16.32 -16.39 6.73
C MET A 334 -16.91 -17.16 5.54
N GLY A 335 -18.15 -17.65 5.65
CA GLY A 335 -18.85 -18.29 4.53
C GLY A 335 -19.00 -17.37 3.32
N LYS A 336 -19.31 -16.09 3.54
CA LYS A 336 -19.37 -15.06 2.48
C LYS A 336 -17.99 -14.80 1.86
N LEU A 337 -16.95 -14.66 2.66
CA LEU A 337 -15.57 -14.51 2.18
C LEU A 337 -15.13 -15.70 1.31
N GLY A 338 -15.60 -16.91 1.61
CA GLY A 338 -15.37 -18.11 0.79
C GLY A 338 -15.89 -18.01 -0.65
N THR A 339 -16.82 -17.10 -0.94
CA THR A 339 -17.33 -16.88 -2.31
C THR A 339 -16.38 -16.06 -3.20
N LEU A 340 -15.39 -15.37 -2.62
CA LEU A 340 -14.44 -14.53 -3.34
C LEU A 340 -13.65 -15.32 -4.40
N GLU A 341 -13.28 -16.57 -4.10
CA GLU A 341 -12.57 -17.45 -5.03
C GLU A 341 -13.39 -17.65 -6.33
N SER A 342 -14.71 -17.79 -6.20
CA SER A 342 -15.60 -17.99 -7.35
C SER A 342 -15.65 -16.75 -8.25
N PHE A 343 -15.67 -15.55 -7.68
CA PHE A 343 -15.62 -14.30 -8.46
C PHE A 343 -14.29 -14.16 -9.21
N LEU A 344 -13.18 -14.44 -8.53
CA LEU A 344 -11.85 -14.42 -9.16
C LEU A 344 -11.77 -15.42 -10.32
N ARG A 345 -12.24 -16.65 -10.10
CA ARG A 345 -12.28 -17.68 -11.14
C ARG A 345 -13.14 -17.28 -12.33
N GLN A 346 -14.32 -16.69 -12.10
CA GLN A 346 -15.18 -16.20 -13.17
C GLN A 346 -14.54 -15.07 -13.97
N ALA A 347 -13.87 -14.13 -13.28
CA ALA A 347 -13.14 -13.05 -13.95
C ALA A 347 -11.96 -13.56 -14.78
N ASP A 348 -11.21 -14.55 -14.29
CA ASP A 348 -10.10 -15.16 -15.06
C ASP A 348 -10.60 -15.98 -16.24
N ASN A 349 -11.71 -16.72 -16.09
CA ASN A 349 -12.36 -17.40 -17.21
C ASN A 349 -12.81 -16.41 -18.30
N LEU A 350 -13.37 -15.26 -17.90
CA LEU A 350 -13.75 -14.21 -18.83
C LEU A 350 -12.53 -13.70 -19.62
N ARG A 351 -11.42 -13.40 -18.95
CA ARG A 351 -10.17 -12.98 -19.61
C ARG A 351 -9.67 -14.01 -20.61
N GLN A 352 -9.62 -15.27 -20.18
CA GLN A 352 -9.17 -16.37 -21.01
C GLN A 352 -10.05 -16.52 -22.26
N GLN A 353 -11.37 -16.53 -22.08
CA GLN A 353 -12.32 -16.61 -23.20
C GLN A 353 -12.19 -15.40 -24.13
N THR A 354 -12.05 -14.18 -23.61
CA THR A 354 -11.88 -12.99 -24.45
C THR A 354 -10.60 -13.07 -25.28
N LEU A 355 -9.47 -13.48 -24.70
CA LEU A 355 -8.21 -13.64 -25.45
C LEU A 355 -8.33 -14.73 -26.53
N GLN A 356 -8.98 -15.85 -26.24
CA GLN A 356 -9.22 -16.91 -27.21
C GLN A 356 -10.13 -16.46 -28.36
N GLN A 357 -11.21 -15.73 -28.07
CA GLN A 357 -12.09 -15.19 -29.12
C GLN A 357 -11.38 -14.12 -29.95
N LEU A 358 -10.56 -13.27 -29.32
CA LEU A 358 -9.75 -12.29 -30.04
C LEU A 358 -8.82 -12.97 -31.06
N HIS A 359 -8.13 -14.05 -30.64
CA HIS A 359 -7.27 -14.82 -31.53
C HIS A 359 -8.04 -15.46 -32.71
N ARG A 360 -9.32 -15.81 -32.53
CA ARG A 360 -10.18 -16.33 -33.61
C ARG A 360 -10.60 -15.26 -34.62
N VAL A 361 -10.74 -14.00 -34.18
CA VAL A 361 -11.10 -12.88 -35.04
C VAL A 361 -9.90 -12.38 -35.85
N LEU A 362 -8.71 -12.40 -35.25
CA LEU A 362 -7.49 -11.90 -35.85
C LEU A 362 -6.78 -12.96 -36.72
N THR A 363 -6.07 -12.50 -37.74
CA THR A 363 -5.08 -13.34 -38.44
C THR A 363 -3.88 -13.64 -37.53
N THR A 364 -3.03 -14.61 -37.91
CA THR A 364 -1.79 -14.93 -37.18
C THR A 364 -0.89 -13.71 -36.99
N ARG A 365 -0.69 -12.91 -38.04
CA ARG A 365 0.13 -11.69 -38.00
C ARG A 365 -0.47 -10.61 -37.10
N GLN A 366 -1.78 -10.40 -37.18
CA GLN A 366 -2.48 -9.46 -36.30
C GLN A 366 -2.43 -9.93 -34.84
N SER A 367 -2.56 -11.24 -34.59
CA SER A 367 -2.42 -11.83 -33.26
C SER A 367 -1.01 -11.63 -32.69
N ALA A 368 0.03 -11.82 -33.49
CA ALA A 368 1.41 -11.52 -33.10
C ALA A 368 1.57 -10.05 -32.66
N ARG A 369 1.05 -9.10 -33.46
CA ARG A 369 1.06 -7.68 -33.12
C ARG A 369 0.25 -7.37 -31.86
N ALA A 370 -0.89 -8.04 -31.69
CA ALA A 370 -1.73 -7.87 -30.52
C ALA A 370 -1.01 -8.31 -29.25
N LEU A 371 -0.40 -9.49 -29.25
CA LEU A 371 0.37 -10.00 -28.12
C LEU A 371 1.56 -9.09 -27.75
N LEU A 372 2.26 -8.54 -28.75
CA LEU A 372 3.32 -7.55 -28.54
C LEU A 372 2.75 -6.27 -27.90
N ALA A 373 1.64 -5.73 -28.42
CA ALA A 373 0.99 -4.54 -27.87
C ALA A 373 0.50 -4.73 -26.42
N ILE A 374 -0.09 -5.90 -26.11
CA ILE A 374 -0.49 -6.28 -24.74
C ILE A 374 0.74 -6.27 -23.83
N ASN A 375 1.83 -6.93 -24.24
CA ASN A 375 3.04 -6.97 -23.42
C ASN A 375 3.65 -5.59 -23.21
N ASP A 376 3.74 -4.78 -24.26
CA ASP A 376 4.34 -3.45 -24.20
C ASP A 376 3.53 -2.52 -23.28
N TYR A 377 2.20 -2.64 -23.28
CA TYR A 377 1.34 -1.94 -22.33
C TYR A 377 1.67 -2.29 -20.87
N PHE A 378 1.68 -3.57 -20.50
CA PHE A 378 1.99 -3.97 -19.13
C PHE A 378 3.45 -3.69 -18.75
N SER A 379 4.38 -3.78 -19.70
CA SER A 379 5.79 -3.43 -19.49
C SER A 379 5.95 -1.95 -19.19
N ARG A 380 5.19 -1.06 -19.86
CA ARG A 380 5.17 0.38 -19.56
C ARG A 380 4.61 0.68 -18.18
N LEU A 381 3.57 -0.04 -17.73
CA LEU A 381 3.07 0.10 -16.35
C LEU A 381 4.14 -0.29 -15.31
N ARG A 382 4.86 -1.40 -15.54
CA ARG A 382 5.97 -1.82 -14.69
C ARG A 382 7.10 -0.78 -14.69
N ALA A 383 7.50 -0.28 -15.86
CA ALA A 383 8.52 0.76 -15.98
C ALA A 383 8.12 2.05 -15.26
N LEU A 384 6.85 2.47 -15.39
CA LEU A 384 6.31 3.62 -14.67
C LEU A 384 6.44 3.44 -13.15
N SER A 385 6.15 2.25 -12.63
CA SER A 385 6.34 1.97 -11.21
C SER A 385 7.80 2.12 -10.78
N SER A 386 8.74 1.61 -11.57
CA SER A 386 10.18 1.72 -11.29
C SER A 386 10.64 3.18 -11.29
N LEU A 387 10.22 3.97 -12.29
CA LEU A 387 10.52 5.40 -12.38
C LEU A 387 9.94 6.17 -11.18
N TRP A 388 8.70 5.86 -10.79
CA TRP A 388 8.06 6.47 -9.63
C TRP A 388 8.82 6.20 -8.33
N LEU A 389 9.38 5.00 -8.16
CA LEU A 389 10.18 4.65 -6.99
C LEU A 389 11.57 5.30 -6.99
N ALA A 390 12.14 5.55 -8.17
CA ALA A 390 13.46 6.16 -8.35
C ALA A 390 13.46 7.70 -8.26
N ARG A 391 12.30 8.35 -8.13
CA ARG A 391 12.22 9.81 -8.07
C ARG A 391 12.96 10.37 -6.84
N PRO A 392 13.64 11.53 -6.94
CA PRO A 392 14.21 12.22 -5.79
C PRO A 392 13.13 12.47 -4.73
N ARG A 393 13.46 12.23 -3.46
CA ARG A 393 12.63 12.63 -2.33
C ARG A 393 13.20 13.95 -1.81
N GLU A 394 12.40 15.01 -1.87
CA GLU A 394 12.70 16.31 -1.25
C GLU A 394 12.69 16.23 0.27
#